data_AF-A0A955E5K7-F1
#
_entry.id   AF-A0A955E5K7-F1
#
_cell.length_a   1.000
_cell.length_b   1.000
_cell.length_c   1.000
_cell.angle_alpha   90.00
_cell.angle_beta   90.00
_cell.angle_gamma   90.00
#
_symmetry.space_group_name_H-M   'P 1'
#
loop_
_entity.id
_entity.type
_entity.pdbx_description
1 polymer ?
#
loop_
_entity_poly.entity_id
_entity_poly.type
_entity_poly.pdbx_seq_one_letter_code
_entity_poly.pdbx_strand_id
1 'polypeptide(L)'
;MNWLGCYDGEIMVARPYAKLGIEKLEALFERDGRDPKTRAALLHELKHHRKTRRADSLRERIEAAYAQETTHPHQAVTTPPPTDRQSADPVPTVMRPVESTTARQQSSVSGEVRPLASPKPAIINKTEDIISAWMALEVLSPQAYRREADLAAGQKSRIAYLNSPALPWEGNERSLPKKKLYYELILGSIKMDPAVEQLLRVYADPNPNPPRASGYCPIASIILDKQGRPVPDYTGATIASFAWGLPVALRGDLRPLGEWPVKEKELLSWFRNMLIQYNDDGEIIPLTRARISGLFQALIAKLELTGHEIVPPSFALRQYSWFRSRSTPETILLNSFFLEDLALARELAAKNRLPRALRHYLQAEKPHQRTDLLKDESGLRHILQPALTPPGRWPGRGRFALSLLQQAAVNATNPSLMDTGVLGVNGPPGTGKTTLLRDVVAARIVERAVVMSSYERPDAAFKPTAQSVQRDGVKIKLHRLDDRLKGFEMVVASSNNKAVENVSAELPGLDAIA
;
A
#
# COMPACT_ATOMS: atom_id res chain seq x y z
N MET A 1 -25.93 -18.15 49.21
CA MET A 1 -26.46 -16.78 49.09
C MET A 1 -26.68 -16.48 47.62
N ASN A 2 -27.77 -15.78 47.30
CA ASN A 2 -28.12 -15.27 45.96
C ASN A 2 -26.99 -14.35 45.41
N TRP A 3 -26.85 -14.08 44.11
CA TRP A 3 -27.88 -13.51 43.23
C TRP A 3 -27.79 -13.92 41.74
N LEU A 4 -28.98 -14.05 41.14
CA LEU A 4 -29.21 -14.05 39.69
C LEU A 4 -29.09 -12.63 39.11
N GLY A 5 -28.72 -12.52 37.84
CA GLY A 5 -28.79 -11.29 37.04
C GLY A 5 -29.01 -11.64 35.57
N CYS A 6 -30.13 -11.18 35.02
CA CYS A 6 -30.66 -11.56 33.71
C CYS A 6 -29.65 -11.40 32.54
N TYR A 7 -29.66 -12.37 31.62
CA TYR A 7 -29.38 -12.12 30.21
C TYR A 7 -30.69 -12.27 29.45
N ASP A 8 -31.13 -11.20 28.80
CA ASP A 8 -32.32 -11.24 27.95
C ASP A 8 -32.07 -12.18 26.76
N GLY A 9 -33.03 -13.07 26.53
CA GLY A 9 -32.94 -14.07 25.48
C GLY A 9 -33.21 -13.48 24.09
N GLU A 10 -32.20 -12.87 23.48
CA GLU A 10 -32.20 -12.76 22.02
C GLU A 10 -32.11 -14.16 21.41
N ILE A 11 -33.19 -14.56 20.74
CA ILE A 11 -33.26 -15.81 19.98
C ILE A 11 -32.11 -15.79 18.95
N MET A 12 -31.12 -16.67 19.11
CA MET A 12 -30.05 -16.85 18.12
C MET A 12 -30.64 -17.39 16.82
N VAL A 13 -31.09 -16.49 15.96
CA VAL A 13 -31.52 -16.81 14.59
C VAL A 13 -30.31 -17.37 13.85
N ALA A 14 -30.39 -18.65 13.47
CA ALA A 14 -29.34 -19.30 12.69
C ALA A 14 -29.04 -18.48 11.43
N ARG A 15 -27.75 -18.27 11.13
CA ARG A 15 -27.28 -17.48 9.98
C ARG A 15 -26.84 -18.36 8.81
N PRO A 16 -27.76 -18.93 8.00
CA PRO A 16 -27.40 -19.84 6.91
C PRO A 16 -26.52 -19.17 5.84
N TYR A 17 -26.60 -17.85 5.71
CA TYR A 17 -25.99 -17.09 4.62
C TYR A 17 -24.68 -16.38 4.99
N ALA A 18 -24.20 -16.51 6.23
CA ALA A 18 -22.96 -15.86 6.69
C ALA A 18 -21.74 -16.20 5.80
N LYS A 19 -21.65 -17.44 5.29
CA LYS A 19 -20.55 -17.92 4.43
C LYS A 19 -20.75 -17.66 2.92
N LEU A 20 -21.86 -17.04 2.51
CA LEU A 20 -22.12 -16.74 1.11
C LEU A 20 -21.59 -15.35 0.70
N GLY A 21 -21.06 -15.26 -0.51
CA GLY A 21 -20.72 -13.99 -1.17
C GLY A 21 -21.94 -13.36 -1.84
N ILE A 22 -21.89 -12.05 -2.11
CA ILE A 22 -23.08 -11.30 -2.57
C ILE A 22 -23.68 -11.85 -3.87
N GLU A 23 -22.84 -12.30 -4.81
CA GLU A 23 -23.27 -12.96 -6.06
C GLU A 23 -24.08 -14.24 -5.83
N LYS A 24 -23.78 -14.98 -4.76
CA LYS A 24 -24.56 -16.16 -4.38
C LYS A 24 -25.88 -15.79 -3.70
N LEU A 25 -25.96 -14.62 -3.06
CA LEU A 25 -27.22 -14.10 -2.50
C LEU A 25 -28.13 -13.54 -3.60
N GLU A 26 -27.55 -12.86 -4.59
CA GLU A 26 -28.23 -12.45 -5.81
C GLU A 26 -28.81 -13.67 -6.54
N ALA A 27 -28.00 -14.70 -6.82
CA ALA A 27 -28.47 -15.94 -7.44
C ALA A 27 -29.51 -16.72 -6.61
N LEU A 28 -29.42 -16.66 -5.27
CA LEU A 28 -30.43 -17.27 -4.38
C LEU A 28 -31.77 -16.52 -4.47
N PHE A 29 -31.74 -15.19 -4.60
CA PHE A 29 -32.94 -14.39 -4.79
C PHE A 29 -33.57 -14.62 -6.17
N GLU A 30 -32.78 -14.70 -7.24
CA GLU A 30 -33.28 -15.01 -8.59
C GLU A 30 -33.96 -16.40 -8.66
N ARG A 31 -33.46 -17.38 -7.89
CA ARG A 31 -33.99 -18.76 -7.89
C ARG A 31 -35.16 -18.98 -6.92
N ASP A 32 -34.98 -18.56 -5.66
CA ASP A 32 -35.84 -18.93 -4.53
C ASP A 32 -36.49 -17.71 -3.83
N GLY A 33 -36.37 -16.50 -4.41
CA GLY A 33 -36.78 -15.23 -3.77
C GLY A 33 -38.25 -15.08 -3.42
N ARG A 34 -39.11 -15.97 -3.94
CA ARG A 34 -40.55 -16.06 -3.59
C ARG A 34 -40.84 -16.91 -2.34
N ASP A 35 -39.89 -17.72 -1.85
CA ASP A 35 -40.07 -18.45 -0.59
C ASP A 35 -39.98 -17.47 0.61
N PRO A 36 -41.03 -17.36 1.45
CA PRO A 36 -41.03 -16.46 2.61
C PRO A 36 -39.88 -16.70 3.59
N LYS A 37 -39.42 -17.96 3.76
CA LYS A 37 -38.33 -18.30 4.70
C LYS A 37 -36.98 -17.84 4.17
N THR A 38 -36.68 -18.16 2.92
CA THR A 38 -35.48 -17.70 2.20
C THR A 38 -35.43 -16.18 2.13
N ARG A 39 -36.55 -15.51 1.83
CA ARG A 39 -36.66 -14.05 1.81
C ARG A 39 -36.38 -13.41 3.16
N ALA A 40 -36.96 -13.94 4.25
CA ALA A 40 -36.73 -13.42 5.60
C ALA A 40 -35.25 -13.56 6.02
N ALA A 41 -34.63 -14.71 5.74
CA ALA A 41 -33.22 -14.94 6.03
C ALA A 41 -32.28 -14.09 5.16
N LEU A 42 -32.63 -13.82 3.90
CA LEU A 42 -31.91 -12.89 3.02
C LEU A 42 -31.97 -11.45 3.53
N LEU A 43 -33.17 -10.94 3.84
CA LEU A 43 -33.34 -9.58 4.37
C LEU A 43 -32.62 -9.39 5.71
N HIS A 44 -32.67 -10.39 6.60
CA HIS A 44 -31.93 -10.33 7.87
C HIS A 44 -30.41 -10.23 7.66
N GLU A 45 -29.83 -11.09 6.80
CA GLU A 45 -28.39 -11.06 6.50
C GLU A 45 -27.98 -9.74 5.80
N LEU A 46 -28.77 -9.26 4.84
CA LEU A 46 -28.49 -8.01 4.13
C LEU A 46 -28.62 -6.77 5.01
N LYS A 47 -29.63 -6.70 5.87
CA LYS A 47 -29.90 -5.54 6.74
C LYS A 47 -28.95 -5.43 7.94
N HIS A 48 -28.56 -6.56 8.54
CA HIS A 48 -27.79 -6.55 9.79
C HIS A 48 -26.30 -6.86 9.61
N HIS A 49 -25.90 -7.48 8.49
CA HIS A 49 -24.53 -8.04 8.35
C HIS A 49 -23.80 -7.68 7.05
N ARG A 50 -24.41 -6.97 6.10
CA ARG A 50 -23.76 -6.53 4.86
C ARG A 50 -23.86 -5.01 4.72
N LYS A 51 -22.75 -4.34 4.41
CA LYS A 51 -22.63 -2.86 4.31
C LYS A 51 -22.02 -2.40 2.98
N THR A 52 -22.43 -3.04 1.88
CA THR A 52 -21.87 -2.80 0.55
C THR A 52 -22.96 -2.38 -0.41
N ARG A 53 -22.68 -1.44 -1.32
CA ARG A 53 -23.64 -0.91 -2.30
C ARG A 53 -24.41 -1.96 -3.12
N ARG A 54 -23.80 -3.12 -3.45
CA ARG A 54 -24.51 -4.27 -4.07
C ARG A 54 -25.51 -4.93 -3.12
N ALA A 55 -25.20 -5.04 -1.83
CA ALA A 55 -26.10 -5.58 -0.82
C ALA A 55 -27.28 -4.64 -0.55
N ASP A 56 -27.04 -3.33 -0.52
CA ASP A 56 -28.11 -2.33 -0.39
C ASP A 56 -29.06 -2.39 -1.60
N SER A 57 -28.51 -2.45 -2.82
CA SER A 57 -29.31 -2.59 -4.05
C SER A 57 -30.07 -3.93 -4.12
N LEU A 58 -29.49 -5.05 -3.65
CA LEU A 58 -30.21 -6.32 -3.55
C LEU A 58 -31.33 -6.25 -2.51
N ARG A 59 -31.10 -5.63 -1.36
CA ARG A 59 -32.11 -5.40 -0.31
C ARG A 59 -33.29 -4.60 -0.86
N GLU A 60 -33.01 -3.49 -1.55
CA GLU A 60 -34.02 -2.65 -2.21
C GLU A 60 -34.81 -3.42 -3.27
N ARG A 61 -34.16 -4.28 -4.08
CA ARG A 61 -34.86 -5.17 -5.03
C ARG A 61 -35.80 -6.15 -4.35
N ILE A 62 -35.40 -6.74 -3.22
CA ILE A 62 -36.24 -7.68 -2.44
C ILE A 62 -37.43 -6.95 -1.79
N GLU A 63 -37.19 -5.77 -1.21
CA GLU A 63 -38.23 -4.94 -0.59
C GLU A 63 -39.25 -4.44 -1.64
N ALA A 64 -38.78 -3.99 -2.82
CA ALA A 64 -39.64 -3.52 -3.91
C ALA A 64 -40.50 -4.64 -4.54
N ALA A 65 -39.94 -5.84 -4.72
CA ALA A 65 -40.70 -6.99 -5.21
C ALA A 65 -41.88 -7.34 -4.28
N TYR A 66 -41.69 -7.23 -2.97
CA TYR A 66 -42.75 -7.53 -1.99
C TYR A 66 -43.82 -6.42 -1.89
N ALA A 67 -43.47 -5.16 -2.13
CA ALA A 67 -44.45 -4.07 -2.22
C ALA A 67 -45.44 -4.25 -3.39
N GLN A 68 -44.99 -4.92 -4.48
CA GLN A 68 -45.85 -5.27 -5.62
C GLN A 68 -46.70 -6.53 -5.35
N GLU A 69 -46.24 -7.49 -4.53
CA GLU A 69 -47.04 -8.66 -4.13
C GLU A 69 -48.18 -8.32 -3.15
N THR A 70 -48.03 -7.24 -2.36
CA THR A 70 -48.98 -6.88 -1.28
C THR A 70 -50.08 -5.89 -1.70
N THR A 71 -50.08 -5.42 -2.95
CA THR A 71 -50.97 -4.34 -3.41
C THR A 71 -52.22 -4.78 -4.20
N HIS A 72 -52.49 -6.08 -4.34
CA HIS A 72 -53.67 -6.57 -5.08
C HIS A 72 -54.47 -7.70 -4.37
N PRO A 73 -55.67 -7.35 -3.86
CA PRO A 73 -56.81 -8.28 -3.80
C PRO A 73 -58.05 -7.74 -4.55
N HIS A 74 -58.55 -8.55 -5.49
CA HIS A 74 -59.91 -8.56 -6.10
C HIS A 74 -60.54 -7.29 -6.72
N GLN A 75 -60.64 -7.30 -8.06
CA GLN A 75 -61.84 -7.09 -8.92
C GLN A 75 -61.36 -6.98 -10.39
N ALA A 76 -62.06 -7.41 -11.46
CA ALA A 76 -63.24 -8.27 -11.62
C ALA A 76 -63.19 -8.94 -13.03
N VAL A 77 -64.10 -9.88 -13.31
CA VAL A 77 -64.15 -10.69 -14.55
C VAL A 77 -64.49 -9.88 -15.81
N THR A 78 -63.83 -10.17 -16.96
CA THR A 78 -64.48 -10.21 -18.30
C THR A 78 -63.60 -10.88 -19.37
N THR A 79 -64.22 -11.73 -20.20
CA THR A 79 -63.71 -12.40 -21.42
C THR A 79 -64.93 -12.79 -22.29
N PRO A 80 -64.77 -13.24 -23.57
CA PRO A 80 -63.62 -13.17 -24.47
C PRO A 80 -63.89 -12.11 -25.58
N PRO A 81 -64.18 -12.32 -26.90
CA PRO A 81 -64.16 -13.48 -27.81
C PRO A 81 -62.96 -13.41 -28.82
N PRO A 82 -62.99 -13.71 -30.16
CA PRO A 82 -61.89 -14.55 -30.72
C PRO A 82 -61.26 -14.15 -32.10
N THR A 83 -60.29 -14.98 -32.55
CA THR A 83 -59.89 -15.24 -33.96
C THR A 83 -59.25 -14.09 -34.79
N ASP A 84 -58.28 -14.29 -35.69
CA ASP A 84 -57.49 -15.46 -36.13
C ASP A 84 -56.22 -15.00 -36.93
N ARG A 85 -55.35 -15.95 -37.33
CA ARG A 85 -54.30 -15.93 -38.36
C ARG A 85 -52.84 -15.65 -37.92
N GLN A 86 -52.08 -16.75 -37.87
CA GLN A 86 -50.95 -17.12 -38.77
C GLN A 86 -49.93 -16.00 -39.13
N SER A 87 -48.61 -16.21 -39.16
CA SER A 87 -47.82 -17.47 -39.23
C SER A 87 -46.34 -17.24 -38.80
N ALA A 88 -45.56 -18.33 -38.72
CA ALA A 88 -44.10 -18.34 -38.48
C ALA A 88 -43.31 -17.52 -39.53
N ASP A 89 -42.01 -17.19 -39.42
CA ASP A 89 -40.87 -17.98 -38.88
C ASP A 89 -39.67 -17.03 -38.47
N PRO A 90 -38.35 -17.33 -38.55
CA PRO A 90 -37.52 -17.61 -37.36
C PRO A 90 -36.31 -16.65 -37.11
N VAL A 91 -35.44 -17.07 -36.18
CA VAL A 91 -34.20 -16.42 -35.65
C VAL A 91 -33.19 -15.98 -36.74
N PRO A 92 -32.52 -14.81 -36.60
CA PRO A 92 -31.31 -14.48 -37.34
C PRO A 92 -30.01 -14.42 -36.48
N THR A 93 -28.89 -14.68 -37.16
CA THR A 93 -27.52 -14.76 -36.64
C THR A 93 -26.67 -13.57 -37.12
N VAL A 94 -25.75 -13.09 -36.27
CA VAL A 94 -24.52 -12.28 -36.52
C VAL A 94 -24.39 -11.51 -37.85
N MET A 95 -24.23 -10.18 -37.77
CA MET A 95 -23.36 -9.41 -38.70
C MET A 95 -22.60 -8.28 -37.98
N ARG A 96 -21.37 -8.01 -38.46
CA ARG A 96 -20.57 -6.82 -38.12
C ARG A 96 -21.13 -5.57 -38.84
N PRO A 97 -21.08 -4.37 -38.24
CA PRO A 97 -21.14 -3.12 -38.98
C PRO A 97 -19.80 -2.81 -39.65
N VAL A 98 -19.84 -2.43 -40.92
CA VAL A 98 -18.73 -1.80 -41.66
C VAL A 98 -18.81 -0.28 -41.48
N GLU A 99 -17.68 0.40 -41.58
CA GLU A 99 -17.55 1.85 -41.44
C GLU A 99 -18.41 2.62 -42.46
N SER A 100 -19.09 3.67 -42.00
CA SER A 100 -19.70 4.68 -42.87
C SER A 100 -19.14 6.06 -42.52
N THR A 101 -18.26 6.58 -43.37
CA THR A 101 -17.63 7.89 -43.24
C THR A 101 -18.61 9.02 -43.57
N THR A 102 -18.94 9.86 -42.58
CA THR A 102 -19.50 11.20 -42.82
C THR A 102 -18.64 12.23 -42.11
N ALA A 103 -17.81 12.93 -42.88
CA ALA A 103 -16.98 14.01 -42.39
C ALA A 103 -17.83 15.22 -41.98
N ARG A 104 -17.56 15.78 -40.80
CA ARG A 104 -17.98 17.14 -40.41
C ARG A 104 -16.74 17.97 -40.14
N GLN A 105 -16.42 18.88 -41.05
CA GLN A 105 -15.39 19.91 -40.84
C GLN A 105 -15.97 21.06 -40.03
N GLN A 106 -15.34 21.36 -38.89
CA GLN A 106 -15.37 22.61 -38.11
C GLN A 106 -14.45 22.38 -36.90
N SER A 107 -13.55 23.27 -36.48
CA SER A 107 -12.95 24.45 -37.14
C SER A 107 -11.69 24.80 -36.34
N SER A 108 -10.57 25.08 -36.99
CA SER A 108 -9.26 25.28 -36.33
C SER A 108 -9.12 26.66 -35.69
N VAL A 109 -8.82 26.72 -34.38
CA VAL A 109 -8.29 27.93 -33.70
C VAL A 109 -7.22 27.53 -32.67
N SER A 110 -6.14 28.31 -32.62
CA SER A 110 -5.04 28.33 -31.64
C SER A 110 -4.32 27.02 -31.33
N GLY A 111 -3.09 26.89 -31.83
CA GLY A 111 -2.24 25.72 -31.56
C GLY A 111 -1.57 25.74 -30.19
N GLU A 112 -1.71 24.65 -29.44
CA GLU A 112 -0.65 24.21 -28.54
C GLU A 112 0.38 23.43 -29.37
N VAL A 113 1.62 23.89 -29.36
CA VAL A 113 2.75 23.15 -29.95
C VAL A 113 3.00 21.94 -29.05
N ARG A 114 2.44 20.76 -29.42
CA ARG A 114 2.94 19.50 -28.87
C ARG A 114 4.45 19.43 -29.15
N PRO A 115 5.31 19.24 -28.14
CA PRO A 115 6.71 18.95 -28.39
C PRO A 115 6.80 17.76 -29.35
N LEU A 116 7.60 17.89 -30.40
CA LEU A 116 7.91 16.79 -31.31
C LEU A 116 8.44 15.63 -30.47
N ALA A 117 7.62 14.60 -30.29
CA ALA A 117 7.95 13.48 -29.42
C ALA A 117 9.18 12.77 -30.00
N SER A 118 10.33 12.97 -29.36
CA SER A 118 11.56 12.24 -29.63
C SER A 118 11.24 10.75 -29.73
N PRO A 119 11.78 10.02 -30.73
CA PRO A 119 11.48 8.60 -30.89
C PRO A 119 11.77 7.86 -29.58
N LYS A 120 10.77 7.15 -29.05
CA LYS A 120 10.89 6.44 -27.78
C LYS A 120 12.11 5.50 -27.86
N PRO A 121 13.04 5.52 -26.87
CA PRO A 121 14.23 4.69 -26.92
C PRO A 121 13.86 3.19 -26.91
N ALA A 122 14.70 2.37 -27.52
CA ALA A 122 14.49 0.92 -27.58
C ALA A 122 14.49 0.31 -26.17
N ILE A 123 13.49 -0.53 -25.88
CA ILE A 123 13.37 -1.21 -24.58
C ILE A 123 14.35 -2.38 -24.54
N ILE A 124 15.48 -2.17 -23.86
CA ILE A 124 16.61 -3.10 -23.78
C ILE A 124 16.75 -3.77 -22.40
N ASN A 125 15.86 -3.47 -21.45
CA ASN A 125 15.82 -4.04 -20.09
C ASN A 125 17.18 -4.04 -19.35
N LYS A 126 17.98 -2.97 -19.52
CA LYS A 126 19.20 -2.79 -18.71
C LYS A 126 18.82 -2.55 -17.26
N THR A 127 19.60 -3.14 -16.36
CA THR A 127 19.47 -3.05 -14.91
C THR A 127 19.37 -1.60 -14.41
N GLU A 128 20.23 -0.71 -14.92
CA GLU A 128 20.29 0.69 -14.52
C GLU A 128 19.06 1.49 -15.00
N ASP A 129 18.58 1.21 -16.21
CA ASP A 129 17.37 1.82 -16.77
C ASP A 129 16.12 1.38 -15.98
N ILE A 130 16.04 0.11 -15.58
CA ILE A 130 14.94 -0.42 -14.74
C ILE A 130 14.92 0.27 -13.37
N ILE A 131 16.06 0.34 -12.67
CA ILE A 131 16.14 1.00 -11.36
C ILE A 131 15.85 2.50 -11.49
N SER A 132 16.32 3.15 -12.55
CA SER A 132 16.06 4.58 -12.80
C SER A 132 14.58 4.84 -13.12
N ALA A 133 13.91 3.94 -13.85
CA ALA A 133 12.48 4.02 -14.09
C ALA A 133 11.65 3.83 -12.81
N TRP A 134 12.03 2.89 -11.94
CA TRP A 134 11.41 2.75 -10.61
C TRP A 134 11.63 4.00 -9.76
N MET A 135 12.84 4.57 -9.75
CA MET A 135 13.11 5.80 -9.01
C MET A 135 12.29 6.99 -9.55
N ALA A 136 12.13 7.12 -10.86
CA ALA A 136 11.25 8.13 -11.46
C ALA A 136 9.78 7.96 -11.04
N LEU A 137 9.28 6.73 -10.97
CA LEU A 137 7.93 6.43 -10.47
C LEU A 137 7.78 6.81 -8.99
N GLU A 138 8.75 6.47 -8.14
CA GLU A 138 8.71 6.76 -6.70
C GLU A 138 8.88 8.27 -6.40
N VAL A 139 9.70 8.99 -7.16
CA VAL A 139 9.81 10.47 -7.11
C VAL A 139 8.48 11.14 -7.50
N LEU A 140 7.74 10.55 -8.45
CA LEU A 140 6.44 11.05 -8.90
C LEU A 140 5.24 10.49 -8.09
N SER A 141 5.49 9.75 -7.00
CA SER A 141 4.46 9.13 -6.14
C SER A 141 4.48 9.70 -4.71
N PRO A 142 4.09 10.98 -4.51
CA PRO A 142 4.12 11.62 -3.20
C PRO A 142 3.09 11.06 -2.21
N GLN A 143 3.38 11.22 -0.92
CA GLN A 143 2.42 11.00 0.17
C GLN A 143 1.43 12.17 0.25
N ALA A 144 0.42 12.15 -0.63
CA ALA A 144 -0.60 13.19 -0.71
C ALA A 144 -1.65 13.10 0.41
N TYR A 145 -2.09 14.25 0.94
CA TYR A 145 -3.16 14.38 1.94
C TYR A 145 -4.39 15.08 1.36
N ARG A 146 -5.58 14.81 1.91
CA ARG A 146 -6.82 15.51 1.52
C ARG A 146 -7.23 16.58 2.53
N ARG A 147 -6.90 16.35 3.80
CA ARG A 147 -7.10 17.25 4.95
C ARG A 147 -5.82 17.24 5.78
N GLU A 148 -5.52 18.35 6.43
CA GLU A 148 -4.34 18.54 7.29
C GLU A 148 -4.27 17.47 8.39
N ALA A 149 -5.43 17.08 8.92
CA ALA A 149 -5.57 16.01 9.90
C ALA A 149 -5.10 14.63 9.39
N ASP A 150 -5.10 14.36 8.08
CA ASP A 150 -4.65 13.07 7.54
C ASP A 150 -3.13 12.88 7.80
N LEU A 151 -2.33 13.95 7.73
CA LEU A 151 -0.91 13.97 8.13
C LEU A 151 -0.69 13.77 9.64
N ALA A 152 -1.74 13.93 10.45
CA ALA A 152 -1.71 13.73 11.89
C ALA A 152 -2.43 12.44 12.35
N ALA A 153 -2.55 11.44 11.47
CA ALA A 153 -3.30 10.20 11.69
C ALA A 153 -4.76 10.45 12.14
N GLY A 154 -5.40 11.45 11.53
CA GLY A 154 -6.78 11.88 11.79
C GLY A 154 -6.95 12.84 12.98
N GLN A 155 -5.90 13.10 13.78
CA GLN A 155 -6.02 13.83 15.04
C GLN A 155 -6.01 15.35 14.85
N LYS A 156 -7.20 15.95 14.71
CA LYS A 156 -7.37 17.42 14.56
C LYS A 156 -6.70 18.25 15.65
N SER A 157 -6.63 17.77 16.89
CA SER A 157 -5.95 18.45 18.01
C SER A 157 -4.44 18.65 17.78
N ARG A 158 -3.82 17.82 16.95
CA ARG A 158 -2.42 17.96 16.56
C ARG A 158 -2.20 19.02 15.47
N ILE A 159 -3.24 19.61 14.89
CA ILE A 159 -3.09 20.67 13.88
C ILE A 159 -3.01 22.05 14.55
N ALA A 160 -1.94 22.78 14.27
CA ALA A 160 -1.71 24.13 14.73
C ALA A 160 -1.73 25.07 13.52
N TYR A 161 -2.83 25.79 13.32
CA TYR A 161 -2.99 26.70 12.19
C TYR A 161 -2.18 27.99 12.37
N LEU A 162 -1.67 28.53 11.26
CA LEU A 162 -0.91 29.79 11.20
C LEU A 162 -1.80 31.00 10.83
N ASN A 163 -3.13 30.84 10.84
CA ASN A 163 -4.10 31.88 10.48
C ASN A 163 -4.28 32.97 11.56
N SER A 164 -4.08 32.64 12.84
CA SER A 164 -4.00 33.61 13.94
C SER A 164 -2.86 34.61 13.72
N PRO A 165 -2.94 35.86 14.24
CA PRO A 165 -1.85 36.83 14.13
C PRO A 165 -0.52 36.28 14.68
N ALA A 166 -0.56 35.79 15.92
CA ALA A 166 0.55 35.09 16.58
C ALA A 166 0.68 33.64 16.09
N LEU A 167 1.92 33.16 16.01
CA LEU A 167 2.27 31.79 15.65
C LEU A 167 2.11 30.82 16.83
N PRO A 168 1.93 29.50 16.60
CA PRO A 168 1.66 28.53 17.66
C PRO A 168 2.72 28.49 18.80
N TRP A 169 4.00 28.70 18.46
CA TRP A 169 5.10 28.74 19.42
C TRP A 169 5.23 30.07 20.19
N GLU A 170 4.67 31.16 19.69
CA GLU A 170 4.66 32.46 20.38
C GLU A 170 3.69 32.45 21.58
N GLY A 171 2.63 31.63 21.53
CA GLY A 171 1.63 31.47 22.59
C GLY A 171 2.08 30.67 23.83
N ASN A 172 3.35 30.28 23.92
CA ASN A 172 3.94 29.52 25.04
C ASN A 172 3.17 28.23 25.43
N GLU A 173 2.65 27.51 24.43
CA GLU A 173 1.76 26.34 24.58
C GLU A 173 2.30 25.30 25.59
N ARG A 174 1.43 24.73 26.43
CA ARG A 174 1.83 23.70 27.41
C ARG A 174 2.00 22.34 26.72
N SER A 175 3.16 21.70 26.93
CA SER A 175 3.39 20.31 26.52
C SER A 175 2.58 19.34 27.38
N LEU A 176 2.34 18.13 26.84
CA LEU A 176 1.71 17.04 27.59
C LEU A 176 2.62 16.54 28.74
N PRO A 177 2.06 15.97 29.82
CA PRO A 177 2.84 15.44 30.94
C PRO A 177 3.89 14.42 30.49
N LYS A 178 5.14 14.57 30.95
CA LYS A 178 6.29 13.72 30.59
C LYS A 178 6.59 13.68 29.07
N LYS A 179 6.21 14.72 28.31
CA LYS A 179 6.52 14.89 26.88
C LYS A 179 7.22 16.22 26.60
N LYS A 180 8.06 16.26 25.57
CA LYS A 180 8.51 17.49 24.89
C LYS A 180 7.58 17.77 23.72
N LEU A 181 7.21 19.04 23.51
CA LEU A 181 6.43 19.50 22.37
C LEU A 181 7.38 20.03 21.30
N TYR A 182 7.12 19.63 20.06
CA TYR A 182 7.74 20.13 18.83
C TYR A 182 6.63 20.50 17.84
N TYR A 183 6.94 21.38 16.89
CA TYR A 183 6.06 21.71 15.78
C TYR A 183 6.72 21.31 14.47
N GLU A 184 6.07 20.50 13.65
CA GLU A 184 6.50 20.25 12.28
C GLU A 184 5.72 21.17 11.34
N LEU A 185 6.35 22.27 10.91
CA LEU A 185 5.78 23.23 9.98
C LEU A 185 5.74 22.64 8.57
N ILE A 186 4.55 22.62 7.95
CA ILE A 186 4.40 22.26 6.53
C ILE A 186 4.61 23.52 5.69
N LEU A 187 5.71 23.55 4.93
CA LEU A 187 6.13 24.73 4.17
C LEU A 187 5.44 24.78 2.79
N GLY A 188 4.11 24.89 2.82
CA GLY A 188 3.25 24.95 1.64
C GLY A 188 3.03 23.58 0.99
N SER A 189 2.19 23.54 -0.04
CA SER A 189 1.80 22.31 -0.72
C SER A 189 1.39 22.53 -2.18
N ILE A 190 1.72 21.58 -3.05
CA ILE A 190 1.25 21.54 -4.44
C ILE A 190 -0.13 20.84 -4.47
N LYS A 191 -1.09 21.42 -5.19
CA LYS A 191 -2.39 20.78 -5.44
C LYS A 191 -2.23 19.68 -6.50
N MET A 192 -2.71 18.47 -6.20
CA MET A 192 -2.41 17.28 -7.00
C MET A 192 -3.19 17.19 -8.31
N ASP A 193 -4.48 17.58 -8.33
CA ASP A 193 -5.31 17.42 -9.54
C ASP A 193 -4.72 18.19 -10.75
N PRO A 194 -4.32 19.48 -10.63
CA PRO A 194 -3.71 20.22 -11.74
C PRO A 194 -2.29 19.74 -12.08
N ALA A 195 -1.50 19.35 -11.07
CA ALA A 195 -0.13 18.87 -11.30
C ALA A 195 -0.11 17.55 -12.10
N VAL A 196 -1.03 16.62 -11.79
CA VAL A 196 -1.17 15.38 -12.55
C VAL A 196 -1.81 15.62 -13.92
N GLU A 197 -2.72 16.59 -14.06
CA GLU A 197 -3.20 17.00 -15.38
C GLU A 197 -2.07 17.53 -16.28
N GLN A 198 -1.19 18.38 -15.74
CA GLN A 198 0.00 18.88 -16.46
C GLN A 198 0.93 17.72 -16.88
N LEU A 199 1.21 16.76 -15.99
CA LEU A 199 2.01 15.58 -16.33
C LEU A 199 1.34 14.72 -17.41
N LEU A 200 0.02 14.55 -17.36
CA LEU A 200 -0.73 13.81 -18.38
C LEU A 200 -0.70 14.51 -19.75
N ARG A 201 -0.65 15.85 -19.82
CA ARG A 201 -0.48 16.56 -21.11
C ARG A 201 0.84 16.21 -21.82
N VAL A 202 1.90 15.92 -21.04
CA VAL A 202 3.22 15.54 -21.57
C VAL A 202 3.33 14.02 -21.84
N TYR A 203 2.80 13.20 -20.94
CA TYR A 203 3.02 11.74 -20.92
C TYR A 203 1.75 10.89 -21.18
N ALA A 204 0.67 11.46 -21.72
CA ALA A 204 -0.56 10.74 -22.01
C ALA A 204 -0.30 9.48 -22.86
N ASP A 205 -0.57 8.33 -22.25
CA ASP A 205 -0.78 7.07 -22.95
C ASP A 205 -2.29 6.94 -23.31
N PRO A 206 -2.68 6.26 -24.40
CA PRO A 206 -4.07 5.84 -24.66
C PRO A 206 -4.61 4.81 -23.64
N ASN A 207 -4.51 5.12 -22.36
CA ASN A 207 -5.01 4.33 -21.26
C ASN A 207 -6.48 4.69 -20.99
N PRO A 208 -7.43 3.73 -21.03
CA PRO A 208 -8.87 4.01 -20.90
C PRO A 208 -9.29 4.60 -19.54
N ASN A 209 -8.42 4.52 -18.52
CA ASN A 209 -8.62 5.16 -17.23
C ASN A 209 -7.36 5.96 -16.85
N PRO A 210 -7.29 7.28 -17.13
CA PRO A 210 -6.18 8.09 -16.66
C PRO A 210 -6.12 8.13 -15.13
N PRO A 211 -4.92 8.17 -14.52
CA PRO A 211 -4.77 8.27 -13.08
C PRO A 211 -5.41 9.55 -12.56
N ARG A 212 -6.15 9.44 -11.45
CA ARG A 212 -6.73 10.59 -10.73
C ARG A 212 -6.01 10.75 -9.41
N ALA A 213 -5.28 11.84 -9.23
CA ALA A 213 -4.67 12.22 -7.96
C ALA A 213 -5.35 13.47 -7.41
N SER A 214 -5.82 13.40 -6.17
CA SER A 214 -6.65 14.43 -5.53
C SER A 214 -6.06 14.87 -4.20
N GLY A 215 -6.13 16.16 -3.88
CA GLY A 215 -5.61 16.71 -2.61
C GLY A 215 -4.28 17.43 -2.80
N TYR A 216 -3.37 17.27 -1.84
CA TYR A 216 -2.19 18.13 -1.71
C TYR A 216 -0.93 17.31 -1.39
N CYS A 217 0.19 17.65 -2.03
CA CYS A 217 1.53 17.17 -1.68
C CYS A 217 2.27 18.27 -0.90
N PRO A 218 2.76 18.04 0.33
CA PRO A 218 3.68 18.96 1.00
C PRO A 218 4.90 19.26 0.12
N ILE A 219 5.43 20.49 0.17
CA ILE A 219 6.66 20.86 -0.56
C ILE A 219 7.90 20.57 0.28
N ALA A 220 7.83 20.92 1.57
CA ALA A 220 8.83 20.59 2.57
C ALA A 220 8.19 20.59 3.96
N SER A 221 8.86 19.97 4.93
CA SER A 221 8.56 20.10 6.35
C SER A 221 9.78 20.51 7.16
N ILE A 222 9.54 21.18 8.29
CA ILE A 222 10.58 21.70 9.19
C ILE A 222 10.20 21.40 10.64
N ILE A 223 11.07 20.73 11.39
CA ILE A 223 10.88 20.50 12.82
C ILE A 223 11.40 21.70 13.60
N LEU A 224 10.53 22.27 14.41
CA LEU A 224 10.80 23.35 15.35
C LEU A 224 10.64 22.82 16.78
N ASP A 225 11.43 23.34 17.71
CA ASP A 225 11.19 23.13 19.15
C ASP A 225 9.92 23.86 19.64
N LYS A 226 9.62 23.77 20.95
CA LYS A 226 8.48 24.48 21.55
C LYS A 226 8.54 26.00 21.34
N GLN A 227 9.73 26.57 21.22
CA GLN A 227 10.01 27.99 21.07
C GLN A 227 9.98 28.45 19.60
N GLY A 228 9.80 27.53 18.65
CA GLY A 228 9.80 27.83 17.22
C GLY A 228 11.19 27.88 16.59
N ARG A 229 12.25 27.48 17.32
CA ARG A 229 13.62 27.41 16.81
C ARG A 229 13.76 26.15 15.95
N PRO A 230 14.24 26.23 14.71
CA PRO A 230 14.50 25.06 13.89
C PRO A 230 15.48 24.08 14.55
N VAL A 231 15.19 22.79 14.45
CA VAL A 231 16.10 21.73 14.87
C VAL A 231 17.33 21.75 13.93
N PRO A 232 18.56 21.89 14.46
CA PRO A 232 19.76 22.01 13.63
C PRO A 232 20.23 20.68 13.04
N ASP A 233 19.70 19.54 13.50
CA ASP A 233 20.05 18.20 13.01
C ASP A 233 19.69 18.02 11.53
N TYR A 234 20.28 17.01 10.88
CA TYR A 234 19.98 16.70 9.47
C TYR A 234 18.55 16.19 9.25
N THR A 235 17.92 15.66 10.30
CA THR A 235 16.50 15.27 10.34
C THR A 235 15.55 16.44 10.61
N GLY A 236 16.07 17.65 10.86
CA GLY A 236 15.26 18.82 11.20
C GLY A 236 14.46 19.43 10.03
N ALA A 237 14.70 19.00 8.79
CA ALA A 237 13.93 19.40 7.62
C ALA A 237 13.92 18.32 6.53
N THR A 238 12.86 18.26 5.73
CA THR A 238 12.72 17.35 4.58
C THR A 238 12.11 18.09 3.40
N ILE A 239 12.55 17.81 2.18
CA ILE A 239 11.98 18.36 0.93
C ILE A 239 11.33 17.20 0.17
N ALA A 240 10.13 17.44 -0.38
CA ALA A 240 9.40 16.44 -1.13
C ALA A 240 10.02 16.24 -2.52
N SER A 241 10.39 14.99 -2.81
CA SER A 241 10.83 14.47 -4.11
C SER A 241 9.91 14.91 -5.25
N PHE A 242 8.59 14.83 -5.08
CA PHE A 242 7.61 15.30 -6.06
C PHE A 242 7.70 16.82 -6.33
N ALA A 243 8.02 17.62 -5.32
CA ALA A 243 8.11 19.08 -5.48
C ALA A 243 9.33 19.51 -6.31
N TRP A 244 10.37 18.67 -6.38
CA TRP A 244 11.46 18.82 -7.35
C TRP A 244 11.17 18.08 -8.66
N GLY A 245 10.59 16.89 -8.58
CA GLY A 245 10.38 15.99 -9.71
C GLY A 245 9.31 16.46 -10.69
N LEU A 246 8.27 17.17 -10.23
CA LEU A 246 7.22 17.72 -11.07
C LEU A 246 7.76 18.66 -12.18
N PRO A 247 8.45 19.77 -11.87
CA PRO A 247 8.96 20.68 -12.90
C PRO A 247 10.05 20.02 -13.76
N VAL A 248 10.86 19.10 -13.21
CA VAL A 248 11.83 18.31 -13.99
C VAL A 248 11.12 17.42 -15.01
N ALA A 249 10.09 16.67 -14.59
CA ALA A 249 9.32 15.79 -15.47
C ALA A 249 8.58 16.57 -16.57
N LEU A 250 8.07 17.76 -16.26
CA LEU A 250 7.35 18.60 -17.23
C LEU A 250 8.24 19.13 -18.38
N ARG A 251 9.57 19.04 -18.26
CA ARG A 251 10.50 19.30 -19.38
C ARG A 251 10.48 18.22 -20.47
N GLY A 252 9.75 17.12 -20.27
CA GLY A 252 9.64 16.02 -21.24
C GLY A 252 10.74 14.95 -21.14
N ASP A 253 11.57 14.98 -20.10
CA ASP A 253 12.59 13.96 -19.82
C ASP A 253 12.49 13.47 -18.37
N LEU A 254 12.27 12.16 -18.21
CA LEU A 254 12.19 11.50 -16.89
C LEU A 254 13.55 11.01 -16.39
N ARG A 255 14.59 10.93 -17.24
CA ARG A 255 15.91 10.41 -16.86
C ARG A 255 16.55 11.18 -15.68
N PRO A 256 16.48 12.53 -15.61
CA PRO A 256 17.06 13.26 -14.50
C PRO A 256 16.42 12.94 -13.15
N LEU A 257 15.18 12.42 -13.10
CA LEU A 257 14.50 12.08 -11.84
C LEU A 257 15.26 11.03 -11.02
N GLY A 258 16.04 10.17 -11.69
CA GLY A 258 16.95 9.26 -11.01
C GLY A 258 18.02 9.99 -10.18
N GLU A 259 18.31 11.26 -10.41
CA GLU A 259 19.32 12.01 -9.63
C GLU A 259 18.79 12.50 -8.28
N TRP A 260 17.51 12.24 -7.93
CA TRP A 260 16.92 12.67 -6.67
C TRP A 260 17.81 12.44 -5.43
N PRO A 261 18.42 11.27 -5.17
CA PRO A 261 19.22 11.05 -3.96
C PRO A 261 20.50 11.91 -3.84
N VAL A 262 20.96 12.49 -4.97
CA VAL A 262 22.04 13.47 -5.01
C VAL A 262 21.48 14.88 -4.84
N LYS A 263 20.39 15.18 -5.55
CA LYS A 263 19.72 16.49 -5.53
C LYS A 263 19.06 16.81 -4.19
N GLU A 264 18.52 15.82 -3.49
CA GLU A 264 18.00 15.93 -2.14
C GLU A 264 19.06 16.46 -1.16
N LYS A 265 20.29 15.91 -1.23
CA LYS A 265 21.41 16.35 -0.38
C LYS A 265 21.84 17.77 -0.69
N GLU A 266 21.91 18.13 -1.99
CA GLU A 266 22.20 19.50 -2.44
C GLU A 266 21.13 20.49 -1.94
N LEU A 267 19.85 20.18 -2.17
CA LEU A 267 18.71 21.02 -1.81
C LEU A 267 18.55 21.16 -0.30
N LEU A 268 18.69 20.08 0.47
CA LEU A 268 18.62 20.12 1.94
C LEU A 268 19.79 20.90 2.54
N SER A 269 21.01 20.77 2.00
CA SER A 269 22.16 21.57 2.44
C SER A 269 21.94 23.05 2.18
N TRP A 270 21.54 23.42 0.96
CA TRP A 270 21.20 24.80 0.60
C TRP A 270 20.07 25.36 1.47
N PHE A 271 19.01 24.59 1.69
CA PHE A 271 17.84 25.03 2.46
C PHE A 271 18.16 25.20 3.95
N ARG A 272 18.94 24.28 4.54
CA ARG A 272 19.37 24.37 5.94
C ARG A 272 20.26 25.59 6.20
N ASN A 273 21.13 25.96 5.27
CA ASN A 273 21.95 27.17 5.36
C ASN A 273 21.12 28.47 5.37
N MET A 274 19.90 28.47 4.82
CA MET A 274 18.98 29.61 4.85
C MET A 274 18.03 29.59 6.07
N LEU A 275 17.75 28.38 6.56
CA LEU A 275 16.84 28.09 7.67
C LEU A 275 17.48 28.38 9.04
N ILE A 276 18.69 27.89 9.28
CA ILE A 276 19.38 28.06 10.56
C ILE A 276 20.05 29.43 10.59
N GLN A 277 19.62 30.27 11.53
CA GLN A 277 20.25 31.56 11.83
C GLN A 277 20.48 31.67 13.33
N TYR A 278 21.58 32.31 13.70
CA TYR A 278 22.00 32.52 15.07
C TYR A 278 21.89 34.01 15.43
N ASN A 279 21.53 34.30 16.68
CA ASN A 279 21.67 35.65 17.25
C ASN A 279 23.11 35.87 17.77
N ASP A 280 23.38 37.06 18.30
CA ASP A 280 24.70 37.43 18.83
C ASP A 280 25.13 36.55 20.03
N ASP A 281 24.18 35.96 20.77
CA ASP A 281 24.43 35.02 21.87
C ASP A 281 24.73 33.57 21.39
N GLY A 282 24.69 33.31 20.08
CA GLY A 282 24.87 31.98 19.50
C GLY A 282 23.65 31.06 19.63
N GLU A 283 22.47 31.58 19.98
CA GLU A 283 21.21 30.83 19.99
C GLU A 283 20.53 30.83 18.62
N ILE A 284 19.88 29.71 18.27
CA ILE A 284 19.08 29.62 17.03
C ILE A 284 17.84 30.52 17.14
N ILE A 285 17.63 31.37 16.13
CA ILE A 285 16.52 32.32 16.07
C ILE A 285 15.19 31.59 15.77
N PRO A 286 14.09 31.84 16.52
CA PRO A 286 12.77 31.33 16.20
C PRO A 286 12.24 31.78 14.83
N LEU A 287 11.50 30.92 14.14
CA LEU A 287 10.85 31.31 12.87
C LEU A 287 9.71 32.30 13.11
N THR A 288 9.84 33.48 12.48
CA THR A 288 8.77 34.48 12.36
C THR A 288 7.96 34.26 11.08
N ARG A 289 6.76 34.84 11.00
CA ARG A 289 5.89 34.75 9.81
C ARG A 289 6.58 35.27 8.54
N ALA A 290 7.34 36.35 8.66
CA ALA A 290 8.14 36.91 7.56
C ALA A 290 9.25 35.94 7.12
N ARG A 291 9.94 35.28 8.05
CA ARG A 291 10.95 34.25 7.75
C ARG A 291 10.34 33.03 7.08
N ILE A 292 9.18 32.53 7.55
CA ILE A 292 8.43 31.43 6.90
C ILE A 292 8.08 31.80 5.46
N SER A 293 7.52 32.99 5.23
CA SER A 293 7.18 33.44 3.88
C SER A 293 8.41 33.55 2.97
N GLY A 294 9.52 34.09 3.48
CA GLY A 294 10.77 34.19 2.74
C GLY A 294 11.38 32.83 2.39
N LEU A 295 11.40 31.87 3.33
CA LEU A 295 11.85 30.50 3.11
C LEU A 295 10.99 29.78 2.07
N PHE A 296 9.67 29.94 2.15
CA PHE A 296 8.72 29.39 1.19
C PHE A 296 8.96 29.94 -0.22
N GLN A 297 9.00 31.27 -0.40
CA GLN A 297 9.23 31.89 -1.72
C GLN A 297 10.60 31.50 -2.32
N ALA A 298 11.65 31.46 -1.50
CA ALA A 298 12.96 31.01 -1.95
C ALA A 298 12.96 29.54 -2.38
N LEU A 299 12.22 28.66 -1.69
CA LEU A 299 12.08 27.25 -2.06
C LEU A 299 11.27 27.07 -3.35
N ILE A 300 10.16 27.81 -3.53
CA ILE A 300 9.40 27.81 -4.79
C ILE A 300 10.29 28.21 -5.97
N ALA A 301 11.10 29.27 -5.81
CA ALA A 301 12.01 29.72 -6.85
C ALA A 301 13.13 28.69 -7.13
N LYS A 302 13.76 28.12 -6.09
CA LYS A 302 14.84 27.13 -6.23
C LYS A 302 14.38 25.80 -6.83
N LEU A 303 13.11 25.42 -6.61
CA LEU A 303 12.50 24.24 -7.22
C LEU A 303 11.88 24.51 -8.60
N GLU A 304 11.90 25.75 -9.09
CA GLU A 304 11.26 26.15 -10.36
C GLU A 304 9.75 25.87 -10.43
N LEU A 305 9.05 25.95 -9.29
CA LEU A 305 7.62 25.61 -9.19
C LEU A 305 6.66 26.69 -9.74
N THR A 306 7.11 27.49 -10.71
CA THR A 306 6.29 28.56 -11.33
C THR A 306 5.23 27.99 -12.28
N GLY A 307 3.98 28.44 -12.14
CA GLY A 307 2.87 27.99 -13.00
C GLY A 307 2.09 26.78 -12.47
N HIS A 308 2.34 26.33 -11.24
CA HIS A 308 1.53 25.31 -10.56
C HIS A 308 0.57 25.94 -9.54
N GLU A 309 -0.53 25.25 -9.23
CA GLU A 309 -1.39 25.62 -8.11
C GLU A 309 -0.74 25.25 -6.78
N ILE A 310 -0.25 26.25 -6.05
CA ILE A 310 0.45 26.08 -4.77
C ILE A 310 -0.31 26.78 -3.64
N VAL A 311 -0.50 26.05 -2.55
CA VAL A 311 -1.05 26.55 -1.29
C VAL A 311 0.12 27.02 -0.40
N PRO A 312 0.09 28.26 0.13
CA PRO A 312 1.12 28.77 1.02
C PRO A 312 1.11 28.07 2.40
N PRO A 313 2.18 28.19 3.21
CA PRO A 313 2.25 27.59 4.55
C PRO A 313 1.11 28.08 5.45
N SER A 314 0.27 27.16 5.93
CA SER A 314 -0.97 27.48 6.66
C SER A 314 -1.17 26.70 7.97
N PHE A 315 -0.42 25.62 8.19
CA PHE A 315 -0.47 24.83 9.43
C PHE A 315 0.88 24.17 9.77
N ALA A 316 1.00 23.78 11.04
CA ALA A 316 2.06 22.92 11.57
C ALA A 316 1.43 21.75 12.36
N LEU A 317 2.20 20.66 12.53
CA LEU A 317 1.80 19.46 13.25
C LEU A 317 2.45 19.43 14.64
N ARG A 318 1.66 19.28 15.71
CA ARG A 318 2.17 19.04 17.06
C ARG A 318 2.75 17.64 17.16
N GLN A 319 4.01 17.56 17.55
CA GLN A 319 4.81 16.34 17.73
C GLN A 319 5.19 16.20 19.21
N TYR A 320 5.08 15.00 19.79
CA TYR A 320 5.26 14.77 21.23
C TYR A 320 6.25 13.63 21.56
N SER A 321 7.54 13.96 21.67
CA SER A 321 8.57 12.98 22.09
C SER A 321 8.60 12.81 23.61
N TRP A 322 9.11 11.67 24.10
CA TRP A 322 9.21 11.42 25.54
C TRP A 322 10.29 12.27 26.20
N PHE A 323 10.04 12.79 27.41
CA PHE A 323 10.84 13.89 27.97
C PHE A 323 12.34 13.60 28.20
N ARG A 324 12.73 12.37 28.55
CA ARG A 324 14.17 12.00 28.64
C ARG A 324 14.72 11.44 27.33
N SER A 325 13.96 11.49 26.23
CA SER A 325 14.52 11.21 24.91
C SER A 325 15.59 12.24 24.57
N ARG A 326 16.72 11.74 24.07
CA ARG A 326 17.80 12.56 23.51
C ARG A 326 17.60 12.83 22.02
N SER A 327 16.84 11.97 21.31
CA SER A 327 16.44 12.22 19.93
C SER A 327 15.30 13.23 19.86
N THR A 328 15.38 14.07 18.83
CA THR A 328 14.28 14.84 18.25
C THR A 328 13.25 13.90 17.58
N PRO A 329 12.02 14.36 17.33
CA PRO A 329 11.09 13.61 16.47
C PRO A 329 11.65 13.49 15.05
N GLU A 330 11.18 12.51 14.30
CA GLU A 330 11.39 12.42 12.85
C GLU A 330 10.30 13.23 12.13
N THR A 331 10.61 13.68 10.91
CA THR A 331 9.62 14.33 10.03
C THR A 331 8.55 13.33 9.59
N ILE A 332 7.38 13.81 9.19
CA ILE A 332 6.44 12.96 8.45
C ILE A 332 7.08 12.50 7.15
N LEU A 333 6.81 11.25 6.77
CA LEU A 333 7.31 10.67 5.53
C LEU A 333 6.68 11.38 4.32
N LEU A 334 7.37 12.37 3.76
CA LEU A 334 6.97 13.09 2.55
C LEU A 334 7.28 12.30 1.27
N ASN A 335 8.38 11.56 1.31
CA ASN A 335 8.99 10.85 0.20
C ASN A 335 8.61 9.38 0.19
N SER A 336 8.69 8.72 -0.96
CA SER A 336 8.57 7.26 -0.97
C SER A 336 9.73 6.62 -0.21
N PHE A 337 9.41 5.70 0.70
CA PHE A 337 10.40 4.98 1.51
C PHE A 337 11.34 4.10 0.68
N PHE A 338 10.97 3.79 -0.57
CA PHE A 338 11.81 3.01 -1.49
C PHE A 338 12.97 3.81 -2.08
N LEU A 339 12.99 5.15 -2.00
CA LEU A 339 13.96 5.98 -2.73
C LEU A 339 15.40 5.75 -2.27
N GLU A 340 15.64 5.53 -0.97
CA GLU A 340 16.98 5.22 -0.44
C GLU A 340 17.45 3.83 -0.89
N ASP A 341 16.59 2.82 -0.83
CA ASP A 341 16.88 1.46 -1.28
C ASP A 341 17.14 1.40 -2.79
N LEU A 342 16.39 2.16 -3.60
CA LEU A 342 16.63 2.29 -5.04
C LEU A 342 17.94 3.03 -5.34
N ALA A 343 18.32 4.01 -4.52
CA ALA A 343 19.62 4.69 -4.63
C ALA A 343 20.77 3.72 -4.37
N LEU A 344 20.67 2.93 -3.29
CA LEU A 344 21.64 1.89 -2.96
C LEU A 344 21.70 0.80 -4.05
N ALA A 345 20.55 0.33 -4.53
CA ALA A 345 20.49 -0.65 -5.62
C ALA A 345 21.19 -0.14 -6.88
N ARG A 346 21.00 1.14 -7.25
CA ARG A 346 21.70 1.74 -8.39
C ARG A 346 23.20 1.89 -8.17
N GLU A 347 23.63 2.30 -6.97
CA GLU A 347 25.06 2.38 -6.64
C GLU A 347 25.73 1.00 -6.73
N LEU A 348 25.05 -0.05 -6.25
CA LEU A 348 25.49 -1.44 -6.37
C LEU A 348 25.47 -1.94 -7.82
N ALA A 349 24.51 -1.49 -8.65
CA ALA A 349 24.46 -1.81 -10.08
C ALA A 349 25.68 -1.23 -10.82
N ALA A 350 25.93 0.08 -10.68
CA ALA A 350 27.05 0.77 -11.31
C ALA A 350 28.42 0.23 -10.88
N LYS A 351 28.53 -0.32 -9.66
CA LYS A 351 29.74 -0.97 -9.13
C LYS A 351 29.83 -2.47 -9.45
N ASN A 352 28.85 -3.05 -10.17
CA ASN A 352 28.69 -4.49 -10.40
C ASN A 352 28.73 -5.35 -9.11
N ARG A 353 28.09 -4.84 -8.05
CA ARG A 353 28.04 -5.42 -6.69
C ARG A 353 26.62 -5.75 -6.22
N LEU A 354 25.66 -5.86 -7.14
CA LEU A 354 24.29 -6.25 -6.82
C LEU A 354 24.23 -7.64 -6.16
N PRO A 355 23.44 -7.83 -5.08
CA PRO A 355 23.19 -9.13 -4.48
C PRO A 355 22.65 -10.14 -5.52
N ARG A 356 23.02 -11.42 -5.38
CA ARG A 356 22.67 -12.49 -6.35
C ARG A 356 21.18 -12.53 -6.69
N ALA A 357 20.32 -12.53 -5.67
CA ALA A 357 18.87 -12.49 -5.83
C ALA A 357 18.39 -11.28 -6.66
N LEU A 358 18.94 -10.10 -6.42
CA LEU A 358 18.59 -8.89 -7.14
C LEU A 358 19.12 -8.89 -8.59
N ARG A 359 20.30 -9.48 -8.85
CA ARG A 359 20.82 -9.68 -10.21
C ARG A 359 19.90 -10.59 -11.05
N HIS A 360 19.39 -11.66 -10.47
CA HIS A 360 18.44 -12.53 -11.17
C HIS A 360 17.04 -11.90 -11.32
N TYR A 361 16.55 -11.20 -10.28
CA TYR A 361 15.27 -10.49 -10.32
C TYR A 361 15.22 -9.41 -11.40
N LEU A 362 16.28 -8.60 -11.51
CA LEU A 362 16.45 -7.58 -12.55
C LEU A 362 16.86 -8.14 -13.92
N GLN A 363 17.02 -9.46 -14.05
CA GLN A 363 17.53 -10.16 -15.25
C GLN A 363 18.94 -9.72 -15.72
N ALA A 364 19.70 -9.04 -14.85
CA ALA A 364 21.12 -8.74 -15.04
C ALA A 364 21.95 -10.04 -15.18
N GLU A 365 21.52 -11.10 -14.48
CA GLU A 365 22.05 -12.45 -14.62
C GLU A 365 20.89 -13.42 -14.90
N LYS A 366 20.93 -14.12 -16.04
CA LYS A 366 19.91 -15.11 -16.40
C LYS A 366 20.30 -16.48 -15.83
N PRO A 367 19.33 -17.30 -15.37
CA PRO A 367 19.64 -18.69 -15.00
C PRO A 367 20.18 -19.44 -16.23
N HIS A 368 21.20 -20.27 -16.03
CA HIS A 368 21.89 -20.99 -17.11
C HIS A 368 20.96 -21.90 -17.93
N GLN A 369 19.93 -22.45 -17.27
CA GLN A 369 18.92 -23.29 -17.89
C GLN A 369 17.53 -22.80 -17.49
N ARG A 370 16.55 -22.96 -18.40
CA ARG A 370 15.13 -22.78 -18.12
C ARG A 370 14.40 -24.03 -18.57
N THR A 371 13.68 -24.67 -17.65
CA THR A 371 12.94 -25.90 -17.90
C THR A 371 11.44 -25.64 -17.79
N ASP A 372 10.68 -26.00 -18.81
CA ASP A 372 9.23 -25.98 -18.78
C ASP A 372 8.72 -27.28 -18.13
N LEU A 373 8.45 -27.24 -16.83
CA LEU A 373 7.99 -28.40 -16.05
C LEU A 373 6.63 -28.96 -16.50
N LEU A 374 5.90 -28.28 -17.39
CA LEU A 374 4.68 -28.82 -18.01
C LEU A 374 4.97 -29.70 -19.24
N LYS A 375 6.22 -29.67 -19.74
CA LYS A 375 6.70 -30.47 -20.87
C LYS A 375 7.80 -31.45 -20.47
N ASP A 376 8.56 -31.14 -19.43
CA ASP A 376 9.58 -32.02 -18.86
C ASP A 376 9.02 -32.85 -17.69
N GLU A 377 8.52 -34.04 -18.03
CA GLU A 377 8.07 -35.03 -17.04
C GLU A 377 9.20 -35.49 -16.10
N SER A 378 10.47 -35.45 -16.54
CA SER A 378 11.61 -35.89 -15.74
C SER A 378 11.95 -34.86 -14.65
N GLY A 379 12.00 -33.58 -14.99
CA GLY A 379 12.14 -32.46 -14.05
C GLY A 379 10.94 -32.36 -13.10
N LEU A 380 9.71 -32.60 -13.58
CA LEU A 380 8.53 -32.62 -12.71
C LEU A 380 8.55 -33.80 -11.74
N ARG A 381 8.96 -35.00 -12.17
CA ARG A 381 9.20 -36.14 -11.25
C ARG A 381 10.30 -35.83 -10.25
N HIS A 382 11.39 -35.19 -10.67
CA HIS A 382 12.50 -34.85 -9.80
C HIS A 382 12.08 -33.89 -8.68
N ILE A 383 11.44 -32.76 -9.00
CA ILE A 383 11.05 -31.77 -7.99
C ILE A 383 10.00 -32.29 -7.00
N LEU A 384 9.22 -33.30 -7.38
CA LEU A 384 8.21 -33.97 -6.55
C LEU A 384 8.75 -35.15 -5.73
N GLN A 385 10.06 -35.42 -5.75
CA GLN A 385 10.64 -36.51 -4.95
C GLN A 385 10.39 -36.31 -3.45
N PRO A 386 10.09 -37.38 -2.67
CA PRO A 386 9.90 -37.28 -1.22
C PRO A 386 11.07 -36.61 -0.49
N ALA A 387 12.31 -36.79 -0.97
CA ALA A 387 13.51 -36.16 -0.41
C ALA A 387 13.53 -34.61 -0.50
N LEU A 388 12.70 -34.02 -1.37
CA LEU A 388 12.52 -32.57 -1.50
C LEU A 388 11.26 -32.06 -0.81
N THR A 389 10.43 -32.95 -0.27
CA THR A 389 9.21 -32.59 0.46
C THR A 389 9.58 -32.11 1.87
N PRO A 390 9.19 -30.89 2.28
CA PRO A 390 9.59 -30.39 3.59
C PRO A 390 9.05 -31.23 4.76
N PRO A 391 9.76 -31.29 5.90
CA PRO A 391 9.35 -32.10 7.06
C PRO A 391 8.13 -31.52 7.79
N GLY A 392 7.82 -30.24 7.59
CA GLY A 392 6.67 -29.56 8.17
C GLY A 392 5.58 -29.29 7.14
N ARG A 393 4.33 -29.49 7.55
CA ARG A 393 3.13 -29.21 6.76
C ARG A 393 2.07 -28.54 7.63
N TRP A 394 1.24 -27.67 7.05
CA TRP A 394 0.22 -26.98 7.82
C TRP A 394 -0.83 -27.97 8.34
N PRO A 395 -1.08 -28.03 9.66
CA PRO A 395 -2.00 -28.98 10.26
C PRO A 395 -3.46 -28.51 10.10
N GLY A 396 -3.89 -28.18 8.89
CA GLY A 396 -5.23 -27.66 8.62
C GLY A 396 -6.32 -28.73 8.74
N ARG A 397 -7.55 -28.32 9.10
CA ARG A 397 -8.73 -29.20 9.18
C ARG A 397 -8.89 -30.01 7.90
N GLY A 398 -9.03 -31.34 8.04
CA GLY A 398 -9.11 -32.29 6.92
C GLY A 398 -7.76 -32.68 6.28
N ARG A 399 -6.65 -32.00 6.62
CA ARG A 399 -5.27 -32.30 6.18
C ARG A 399 -5.08 -32.45 4.65
N PHE A 400 -5.95 -31.82 3.86
CA PHE A 400 -6.01 -31.93 2.39
C PHE A 400 -4.63 -31.80 1.74
N ALA A 401 -4.31 -32.68 0.79
CA ALA A 401 -3.08 -32.61 0.02
C ALA A 401 -3.01 -31.32 -0.84
N LEU A 402 -1.79 -30.84 -1.11
CA LEU A 402 -1.58 -29.84 -2.15
C LEU A 402 -1.83 -30.45 -3.53
N SER A 403 -2.26 -29.64 -4.49
CA SER A 403 -2.24 -30.05 -5.90
C SER A 403 -0.80 -30.19 -6.39
N LEU A 404 -0.60 -30.95 -7.47
CA LEU A 404 0.71 -31.31 -8.03
C LEU A 404 1.67 -30.11 -8.15
N LEU A 405 1.23 -29.02 -8.78
CA LEU A 405 2.06 -27.83 -9.00
C LEU A 405 2.22 -26.96 -7.74
N GLN A 406 1.29 -27.02 -6.79
CA GLN A 406 1.48 -26.40 -5.47
C GLN A 406 2.55 -27.15 -4.67
N GLN A 407 2.55 -28.49 -4.69
CA GLN A 407 3.59 -29.28 -4.04
C GLN A 407 4.96 -29.06 -4.70
N ALA A 408 5.02 -29.03 -6.03
CA ALA A 408 6.24 -28.69 -6.76
C ALA A 408 6.78 -27.30 -6.36
N ALA A 409 5.90 -26.29 -6.22
CA ALA A 409 6.29 -24.96 -5.78
C ALA A 409 6.70 -24.88 -4.30
N VAL A 410 6.14 -25.72 -3.41
CA VAL A 410 6.62 -25.85 -2.02
C VAL A 410 8.01 -26.51 -2.00
N ASN A 411 8.19 -27.62 -2.73
CA ASN A 411 9.48 -28.32 -2.83
C ASN A 411 10.57 -27.42 -3.47
N ALA A 412 10.20 -26.55 -4.41
CA ALA A 412 11.10 -25.54 -4.99
C ALA A 412 11.67 -24.55 -3.96
N THR A 413 11.07 -24.42 -2.77
CA THR A 413 11.62 -23.58 -1.68
C THR A 413 12.78 -24.24 -0.93
N ASN A 414 13.15 -25.48 -1.27
CA ASN A 414 14.31 -26.16 -0.71
C ASN A 414 15.60 -25.36 -1.04
N PRO A 415 16.45 -25.04 -0.05
CA PRO A 415 17.69 -24.27 -0.28
C PRO A 415 18.61 -24.83 -1.37
N SER A 416 18.61 -26.16 -1.58
CA SER A 416 19.40 -26.81 -2.65
C SER A 416 18.92 -26.49 -4.08
N LEU A 417 17.67 -26.05 -4.24
CA LEU A 417 17.07 -25.68 -5.53
C LEU A 417 16.99 -24.16 -5.73
N MET A 418 17.17 -23.38 -4.67
CA MET A 418 17.05 -21.92 -4.64
C MET A 418 18.35 -21.22 -5.09
N ASP A 419 19.00 -21.70 -6.15
CA ASP A 419 20.30 -21.21 -6.61
C ASP A 419 20.27 -19.69 -6.91
N THR A 420 19.21 -19.19 -7.55
CA THR A 420 19.02 -17.76 -7.81
C THR A 420 18.68 -16.95 -6.55
N GLY A 421 18.27 -17.59 -5.45
CA GLY A 421 17.68 -16.96 -4.27
C GLY A 421 16.28 -16.39 -4.47
N VAL A 422 15.63 -16.61 -5.63
CA VAL A 422 14.31 -16.04 -5.96
C VAL A 422 13.41 -17.08 -6.64
N LEU A 423 12.24 -17.32 -6.04
CA LEU A 423 11.19 -18.17 -6.60
C LEU A 423 9.94 -17.34 -6.90
N GLY A 424 9.56 -17.25 -8.17
CA GLY A 424 8.30 -16.65 -8.61
C GLY A 424 7.19 -17.69 -8.65
N VAL A 425 6.10 -17.48 -7.91
CA VAL A 425 4.92 -18.37 -7.93
C VAL A 425 3.71 -17.63 -8.48
N ASN A 426 3.39 -17.89 -9.74
CA ASN A 426 2.18 -17.37 -10.38
C ASN A 426 0.96 -18.21 -9.97
N GLY A 427 -0.07 -17.56 -9.47
CA GLY A 427 -1.35 -18.20 -9.15
C GLY A 427 -2.52 -17.30 -9.51
N PRO A 428 -3.42 -17.73 -10.42
CA PRO A 428 -4.70 -17.04 -10.66
C PRO A 428 -5.56 -16.86 -9.39
N PRO A 429 -6.68 -16.10 -9.47
CA PRO A 429 -7.69 -16.08 -8.41
C PRO A 429 -8.18 -17.50 -8.09
N GLY A 430 -8.39 -17.80 -6.80
CA GLY A 430 -8.89 -19.10 -6.34
C GLY A 430 -7.87 -20.25 -6.25
N THR A 431 -6.65 -20.15 -6.80
CA THR A 431 -5.69 -21.28 -6.85
C THR A 431 -4.92 -21.58 -5.55
N GLY A 432 -5.52 -21.32 -4.39
CA GLY A 432 -4.98 -21.73 -3.08
C GLY A 432 -3.61 -21.15 -2.70
N LYS A 433 -3.25 -19.94 -3.17
CA LYS A 433 -1.96 -19.29 -2.85
C LYS A 433 -1.67 -19.22 -1.34
N THR A 434 -2.68 -18.93 -0.52
CA THR A 434 -2.55 -18.91 0.95
C THR A 434 -2.30 -20.31 1.53
N THR A 435 -2.86 -21.36 0.93
CA THR A 435 -2.61 -22.77 1.31
C THR A 435 -1.16 -23.17 1.04
N LEU A 436 -0.61 -22.75 -0.10
CA LEU A 436 0.81 -22.91 -0.42
C LEU A 436 1.69 -22.18 0.59
N LEU A 437 1.38 -20.91 0.90
CA LEU A 437 2.15 -20.12 1.87
C LEU A 437 2.12 -20.74 3.28
N ARG A 438 0.99 -21.31 3.71
CA ARG A 438 0.86 -22.05 4.97
C ARG A 438 1.82 -23.23 5.05
N ASP A 439 1.92 -24.05 4.01
CA ASP A 439 2.84 -25.21 4.00
C ASP A 439 4.32 -24.75 4.01
N VAL A 440 4.67 -23.65 3.32
CA VAL A 440 6.03 -23.04 3.41
C VAL A 440 6.36 -22.51 4.81
N VAL A 441 5.40 -21.87 5.49
CA VAL A 441 5.58 -21.38 6.87
C VAL A 441 5.72 -22.55 7.85
N ALA A 442 4.87 -23.58 7.73
CA ALA A 442 4.96 -24.79 8.56
C ALA A 442 6.29 -25.52 8.39
N ALA A 443 6.80 -25.63 7.15
CA ALA A 443 8.11 -26.19 6.85
C ALA A 443 9.22 -25.49 7.66
N ARG A 444 9.34 -24.16 7.57
CA ARG A 444 10.38 -23.39 8.27
C ARG A 444 10.25 -23.46 9.80
N ILE A 445 9.02 -23.52 10.33
CA ILE A 445 8.79 -23.71 11.77
C ILE A 445 9.29 -25.10 12.23
N VAL A 446 8.97 -26.16 11.48
CA VAL A 446 9.38 -27.53 11.84
C VAL A 446 10.89 -27.73 11.66
N GLU A 447 11.49 -27.20 10.60
CA GLU A 447 12.95 -27.23 10.41
C GLU A 447 13.68 -26.57 11.59
N ARG A 448 13.21 -25.40 12.05
CA ARG A 448 13.73 -24.75 13.26
C ARG A 448 13.51 -25.60 14.51
N ALA A 449 12.34 -26.21 14.67
CA ALA A 449 12.02 -27.05 15.81
C ALA A 449 12.90 -28.32 15.88
N VAL A 450 13.25 -28.91 14.74
CA VAL A 450 14.22 -30.02 14.65
C VAL A 450 15.58 -29.58 15.19
N VAL A 451 16.07 -28.39 14.80
CA VAL A 451 17.32 -27.86 15.36
C VAL A 451 17.19 -27.59 16.87
N MET A 452 16.06 -27.03 17.33
CA MET A 452 15.80 -26.82 18.76
C MET A 452 15.80 -28.14 19.55
N SER A 453 15.31 -29.24 18.98
CA SER A 453 15.36 -30.57 19.62
C SER A 453 16.77 -31.18 19.72
N SER A 454 17.76 -30.62 19.01
CA SER A 454 19.15 -31.08 19.09
C SER A 454 19.94 -30.55 20.30
N TYR A 455 19.32 -29.71 21.13
CA TYR A 455 19.94 -29.21 22.37
C TYR A 455 19.47 -30.04 23.56
N GLU A 456 20.40 -30.63 24.30
CA GLU A 456 20.11 -31.34 25.57
C GLU A 456 19.43 -30.44 26.61
N ARG A 457 19.72 -29.13 26.57
CA ARG A 457 19.13 -28.12 27.44
C ARG A 457 18.81 -26.83 26.68
N PRO A 458 17.66 -26.17 26.91
CA PRO A 458 17.27 -24.95 26.19
C PRO A 458 18.24 -23.76 26.38
N ASP A 459 18.95 -23.68 27.51
CA ASP A 459 19.91 -22.60 27.78
C ASP A 459 21.19 -22.70 26.92
N ALA A 460 21.55 -23.90 26.43
CA ALA A 460 22.68 -24.09 25.51
C ALA A 460 22.49 -23.40 24.14
N ALA A 461 21.26 -23.00 23.79
CA ALA A 461 20.97 -22.18 22.61
C ALA A 461 21.42 -20.71 22.74
N PHE A 462 21.79 -20.25 23.96
CA PHE A 462 22.08 -18.85 24.26
C PHE A 462 23.51 -18.68 24.78
N LYS A 463 24.40 -18.18 23.93
CA LYS A 463 25.82 -17.99 24.26
C LYS A 463 26.03 -16.59 24.88
N PRO A 464 26.61 -16.47 26.08
CA PRO A 464 26.83 -15.16 26.71
C PRO A 464 27.77 -14.28 25.88
N THR A 465 27.46 -12.99 25.78
CA THR A 465 28.32 -12.00 25.11
C THR A 465 29.18 -11.22 26.12
N ALA A 466 30.12 -10.41 25.63
CA ALA A 466 30.84 -9.43 26.45
C ALA A 466 29.98 -8.20 26.83
N GLN A 467 28.81 -8.02 26.20
CA GLN A 467 27.96 -6.86 26.41
C GLN A 467 27.04 -7.04 27.62
N SER A 468 26.79 -5.94 28.33
CA SER A 468 25.83 -5.90 29.44
C SER A 468 25.13 -4.55 29.50
N VAL A 469 23.84 -4.56 29.81
CA VAL A 469 23.03 -3.35 30.01
C VAL A 469 22.78 -3.15 31.50
N GLN A 470 22.94 -1.91 31.97
CA GLN A 470 22.50 -1.51 33.31
C GLN A 470 21.02 -1.13 33.26
N ARG A 471 20.19 -1.78 34.06
CA ARG A 471 18.77 -1.47 34.19
C ARG A 471 18.38 -1.52 35.66
N ASP A 472 17.88 -0.40 36.17
CA ASP A 472 17.41 -0.26 37.56
C ASP A 472 18.45 -0.71 38.61
N GLY A 473 19.74 -0.44 38.34
CA GLY A 473 20.88 -0.83 39.18
C GLY A 473 21.40 -2.25 38.95
N VAL A 474 20.73 -3.06 38.13
CA VAL A 474 21.10 -4.45 37.84
C VAL A 474 21.86 -4.55 36.51
N LYS A 475 23.01 -5.22 36.54
CA LYS A 475 23.83 -5.53 35.35
C LYS A 475 23.32 -6.79 34.65
N ILE A 476 22.57 -6.62 33.57
CA ILE A 476 22.03 -7.72 32.75
C ILE A 476 23.05 -8.08 31.65
N LYS A 477 23.54 -9.32 31.63
CA LYS A 477 24.44 -9.81 30.57
C LYS A 477 23.64 -10.18 29.31
N LEU A 478 24.02 -9.63 28.16
CA LEU A 478 23.36 -9.95 26.90
C LEU A 478 23.85 -11.31 26.37
N HIS A 479 22.95 -12.08 25.78
CA HIS A 479 23.25 -13.40 25.19
C HIS A 479 22.97 -13.36 23.68
N ARG A 480 23.82 -14.01 22.88
CA ARG A 480 23.60 -14.23 21.45
C ARG A 480 22.90 -15.58 21.24
N LEU A 481 21.93 -15.61 20.34
CA LEU A 481 21.35 -16.86 19.86
C LEU A 481 22.42 -17.64 19.08
N ASP A 482 22.48 -18.96 19.29
CA ASP A 482 23.33 -19.87 18.53
C ASP A 482 23.00 -19.80 17.03
N ASP A 483 24.05 -19.85 16.20
CA ASP A 483 23.92 -19.58 14.76
C ASP A 483 23.09 -20.64 14.04
N ARG A 484 23.01 -21.86 14.59
CA ARG A 484 22.15 -22.95 14.12
C ARG A 484 20.65 -22.63 14.18
N LEU A 485 20.21 -21.68 15.00
CA LEU A 485 18.79 -21.31 15.16
C LEU A 485 18.36 -20.06 14.35
N LYS A 486 19.25 -19.59 13.47
CA LYS A 486 19.05 -18.48 12.53
C LYS A 486 18.86 -19.03 11.11
N GLY A 487 18.35 -18.21 10.19
CA GLY A 487 18.02 -18.60 8.81
C GLY A 487 16.58 -19.11 8.64
N PHE A 488 15.79 -19.13 9.72
CA PHE A 488 14.37 -19.51 9.73
C PHE A 488 13.43 -18.30 9.88
N GLU A 489 14.00 -17.08 9.95
CA GLU A 489 13.26 -15.85 9.99
C GLU A 489 12.44 -15.67 8.70
N MET A 490 11.17 -15.31 8.85
CA MET A 490 10.25 -15.10 7.74
C MET A 490 9.68 -13.69 7.80
N VAL A 491 9.81 -12.95 6.69
CA VAL A 491 9.20 -11.64 6.51
C VAL A 491 8.12 -11.78 5.44
N VAL A 492 6.87 -11.52 5.80
CA VAL A 492 5.75 -11.47 4.86
C VAL A 492 5.40 -10.00 4.61
N ALA A 493 5.46 -9.58 3.35
CA ALA A 493 5.14 -8.22 2.92
C ALA A 493 4.10 -8.25 1.79
N SER A 494 3.28 -7.19 1.72
CA SER A 494 2.38 -6.95 0.60
C SER A 494 2.10 -5.46 0.48
N SER A 495 1.94 -4.95 -0.75
CA SER A 495 1.45 -3.59 -1.01
C SER A 495 -0.05 -3.40 -0.71
N ASN A 496 -0.75 -4.46 -0.31
CA ASN A 496 -2.14 -4.41 0.10
C ASN A 496 -2.28 -4.79 1.58
N ASN A 497 -2.56 -3.81 2.44
CA ASN A 497 -2.75 -4.02 3.88
C ASN A 497 -3.80 -5.09 4.20
N LYS A 498 -4.86 -5.23 3.39
CA LYS A 498 -5.87 -6.29 3.58
C LYS A 498 -5.33 -7.68 3.25
N ALA A 499 -4.37 -7.79 2.34
CA ALA A 499 -3.69 -9.06 2.09
C ALA A 499 -2.75 -9.43 3.26
N VAL A 500 -2.06 -8.44 3.86
CA VAL A 500 -1.29 -8.64 5.10
C VAL A 500 -2.21 -9.07 6.24
N GLU A 501 -3.32 -8.35 6.46
CA GLU A 501 -4.33 -8.64 7.49
C GLU A 501 -4.90 -10.05 7.36
N ASN A 502 -5.29 -10.46 6.14
CA ASN A 502 -5.76 -11.83 5.88
C ASN A 502 -4.69 -12.86 6.28
N VAL A 503 -3.43 -12.68 5.89
CA VAL A 503 -2.36 -13.62 6.23
C VAL A 503 -2.06 -13.61 7.74
N SER A 504 -2.01 -12.44 8.38
CA SER A 504 -1.72 -12.32 9.81
C SER A 504 -2.86 -12.78 10.72
N ALA A 505 -4.10 -12.75 10.25
CA ALA A 505 -5.26 -13.29 10.98
C ALA A 505 -5.45 -14.79 10.73
N GLU A 506 -5.24 -15.26 9.50
CA GLU A 506 -5.46 -16.68 9.15
C GLU A 506 -4.34 -17.62 9.58
N LEU A 507 -3.07 -17.19 9.60
CA LEU A 507 -1.96 -18.06 9.99
C LEU A 507 -1.99 -18.46 11.47
N PRO A 508 -2.07 -17.55 12.46
CA PRO A 508 -2.01 -17.94 13.88
C PRO A 508 -3.36 -18.40 14.47
N GLY A 509 -4.44 -18.42 13.67
CA GLY A 509 -5.78 -18.73 14.16
C GLY A 509 -5.97 -20.19 14.55
N LEU A 510 -6.49 -20.47 15.75
CA LEU A 510 -6.80 -21.84 16.21
C LEU A 510 -7.76 -22.58 15.27
N ASP A 511 -8.72 -21.88 14.66
CA ASP A 511 -9.63 -22.47 13.65
C ASP A 511 -8.95 -22.89 12.34
N ALA A 512 -7.73 -22.42 12.08
CA ALA A 512 -6.92 -22.84 10.94
C ALA A 512 -6.11 -24.13 11.22
N ILE A 513 -6.20 -24.66 12.44
CA ILE A 513 -5.54 -25.90 12.91
C ILE A 513 -6.61 -26.99 13.14
N ALA A 514 -6.23 -28.24 12.94
CA ALA A 514 -7.07 -29.45 13.05
C ALA A 514 -7.15 -30.01 14.47
#